data_AF-A0A838VAU7-F1
#
_entry.id   AF-A0A838VAU7-F1
#
_cell.length_a   1.000
_cell.length_b   1.000
_cell.length_c   1.000
_cell.angle_alpha   90.00
_cell.angle_beta   90.00
_cell.angle_gamma   90.00
#
_symmetry.space_group_name_H-M   'P 1'
#
loop_
_entity.id
_entity.type
_entity.pdbx_description
1 polymer ?
#
loop_
_entity_poly.entity_id
_entity_poly.type
_entity_poly.pdbx_seq_one_letter_code
_entity_poly.pdbx_strand_id
1 'polypeptide(L)'
;MTFALPADSFDPSIESVLRFASGLSRSRRAIRGLLDAPASAVRLGLDADPEGRLRYRLEVPEHASASLRAALGAYSGVELRSSEGAAASEPDGAEVARAELVLARPSSEPLRAVGLDPDPLSGFARAINALDPAGGDLAYVCVDLLPVSAGKRRRLRRRL
;
A
#
# COMPACT_ATOMS: atom_id res chain seq x y z
N MET A 1 -3.55 13.97 -0.93
CA MET A 1 -3.49 12.52 -0.62
C MET A 1 -4.90 11.93 -0.76
N THR A 2 -5.09 10.66 -1.12
CA THR A 2 -6.44 10.05 -1.27
C THR A 2 -6.56 8.89 -0.29
N PHE A 3 -7.64 8.83 0.51
CA PHE A 3 -7.95 7.73 1.41
C PHE A 3 -9.13 6.91 0.88
N ALA A 4 -9.08 5.60 1.09
CA ALA A 4 -10.18 4.68 0.84
C ALA A 4 -10.74 4.25 2.20
N LEU A 5 -12.04 4.48 2.43
CA LEU A 5 -12.73 4.06 3.63
C LEU A 5 -13.63 2.87 3.29
N PRO A 6 -13.28 1.65 3.73
CA PRO A 6 -14.16 0.50 3.58
C PRO A 6 -15.35 0.59 4.55
N ALA A 7 -16.51 0.10 4.13
CA ALA A 7 -17.63 -0.15 5.03
C ALA A 7 -17.29 -1.27 6.04
N ASP A 8 -18.00 -1.33 7.17
CA ASP A 8 -17.79 -2.37 8.19
C ASP A 8 -17.98 -3.80 7.67
N SER A 9 -18.80 -3.96 6.62
CA SER A 9 -19.04 -5.24 5.94
C SER A 9 -18.14 -5.47 4.73
N PHE A 10 -17.05 -4.72 4.59
CA PHE A 10 -16.17 -4.83 3.43
C PHE A 10 -15.39 -6.14 3.44
N ASP A 11 -15.83 -7.08 2.61
CA ASP A 11 -15.20 -8.38 2.40
C ASP A 11 -15.03 -8.63 0.89
N PRO A 12 -13.96 -8.10 0.26
CA PRO A 12 -13.81 -8.16 -1.18
C PRO A 12 -13.45 -9.58 -1.63
N SER A 13 -14.13 -10.07 -2.66
CA SER A 13 -13.73 -11.31 -3.33
C SER A 13 -12.29 -11.23 -3.87
N ILE A 14 -11.60 -12.37 -3.97
CA ILE A 14 -10.28 -12.46 -4.62
C ILE A 14 -10.33 -11.88 -6.05
N GLU A 15 -11.43 -12.09 -6.76
CA GLU A 15 -11.61 -11.52 -8.10
C GLU A 15 -11.62 -9.99 -8.09
N SER A 16 -12.33 -9.37 -7.14
CA SER A 16 -12.34 -7.92 -6.94
C SER A 16 -10.94 -7.40 -6.61
N VAL A 17 -10.20 -8.11 -5.74
CA VAL A 17 -8.81 -7.77 -5.42
C VAL A 17 -7.91 -7.84 -6.64
N LEU A 18 -8.03 -8.89 -7.47
CA LEU A 18 -7.24 -9.05 -8.70
C LEU A 18 -7.61 -7.98 -9.75
N ARG A 19 -8.89 -7.62 -9.85
CA ARG A 19 -9.38 -6.57 -10.76
C ARG A 19 -8.87 -5.19 -10.33
N PHE A 20 -8.91 -4.89 -9.03
CA PHE A 20 -8.31 -3.69 -8.44
C PHE A 20 -6.81 -3.62 -8.73
N ALA A 21 -6.04 -4.67 -8.42
CA ALA A 21 -4.60 -4.73 -8.66
C ALA A 21 -4.27 -4.56 -10.16
N SER A 22 -5.07 -5.17 -11.04
CA SER A 22 -4.94 -5.00 -12.49
C SER A 22 -5.23 -3.56 -12.92
N GLY A 23 -6.24 -2.91 -12.34
CA GLY A 23 -6.52 -1.49 -12.52
C GLY A 23 -5.36 -0.60 -12.10
N LEU A 24 -4.81 -0.83 -10.91
CA LEU A 24 -3.63 -0.12 -10.40
C LEU A 24 -2.40 -0.29 -11.29
N SER A 25 -2.20 -1.45 -11.92
CA SER A 25 -1.07 -1.66 -12.85
C SER A 25 -1.07 -0.71 -14.06
N ARG A 26 -2.24 -0.13 -14.38
CA ARG A 26 -2.43 0.86 -15.45
C ARG A 26 -2.17 2.30 -15.00
N SER A 27 -1.93 2.54 -13.72
CA SER A 27 -1.61 3.88 -13.18
C SER A 27 -0.26 4.43 -13.61
N ARG A 28 0.53 3.64 -14.34
CA ARG A 28 1.81 4.06 -14.90
C ARG A 28 1.66 5.11 -15.98
N ARG A 29 2.63 6.03 -16.01
CA ARG A 29 2.95 6.82 -17.21
C ARG A 29 3.43 5.93 -18.36
N ALA A 30 2.96 6.29 -19.54
CA ALA A 30 3.56 5.98 -20.84
C ALA A 30 4.67 7.00 -21.15
N ILE A 31 5.82 6.97 -20.45
CA ILE A 31 7.01 7.70 -20.92
C ILE A 31 8.19 6.75 -21.01
N ARG A 32 8.66 6.65 -22.26
CA ARG A 32 9.82 5.92 -22.73
C ARG A 32 11.06 6.76 -22.41
N GLY A 33 11.89 6.39 -21.43
CA GLY A 33 13.14 7.11 -21.19
C GLY A 33 13.81 6.85 -19.84
N LEU A 34 15.10 7.20 -19.76
CA LEU A 34 16.08 6.95 -18.71
C LEU A 34 15.81 7.66 -17.36
N LEU A 35 14.65 8.27 -17.18
CA LEU A 35 14.29 9.11 -16.02
C LEU A 35 12.91 8.67 -15.52
N ASP A 36 12.87 7.63 -14.68
CA ASP A 36 11.70 7.44 -13.82
C ASP A 36 11.68 8.67 -12.88
N ALA A 37 10.57 9.42 -12.87
CA ALA A 37 10.40 10.53 -11.94
C ALA A 37 10.48 10.02 -10.48
N PRO A 38 11.04 10.81 -9.55
CA PRO A 38 10.95 10.49 -8.13
C PRO A 38 9.47 10.36 -7.72
N ALA A 39 9.14 9.32 -6.96
CA ALA A 39 7.77 8.89 -6.59
C ALA A 39 6.92 8.33 -7.75
N SER A 40 7.33 7.16 -8.29
CA SER A 40 6.53 6.33 -9.22
C SER A 40 5.86 5.12 -8.54
N ALA A 41 6.04 4.98 -7.22
CA ALA A 41 5.50 3.89 -6.42
C ALA A 41 4.07 4.21 -5.93
N VAL A 42 3.26 3.16 -5.80
CA VAL A 42 2.06 3.15 -4.98
C VAL A 42 2.50 2.75 -3.58
N ARG A 43 2.23 3.57 -2.57
CA ARG A 43 2.56 3.27 -1.18
C ARG A 43 1.32 2.82 -0.43
N LEU A 44 1.40 1.66 0.21
CA LEU A 44 0.44 1.22 1.21
C LEU A 44 1.01 1.53 2.59
N GLY A 45 0.39 2.46 3.29
CA GLY A 45 0.65 2.75 4.69
C GLY A 45 -0.32 1.98 5.58
N LEU A 46 0.17 1.43 6.68
CA LEU A 46 -0.62 0.87 7.77
C LEU A 46 -0.28 1.63 9.05
N ASP A 47 -1.29 2.15 9.72
CA ASP A 47 -1.16 2.83 11.01
C ASP A 47 -2.33 2.51 11.94
N ALA A 48 -2.27 3.01 13.17
CA ALA A 48 -3.40 2.97 14.09
C ALA A 48 -4.28 4.22 13.93
N ASP A 49 -5.61 4.06 14.06
CA ASP A 49 -6.49 5.17 14.39
C ASP A 49 -6.43 5.53 15.89
N PRO A 50 -7.00 6.68 16.31
CA PRO A 50 -7.04 7.06 17.73
C PRO A 50 -7.70 6.01 18.64
N GLU A 51 -8.51 5.12 18.09
CA GLU A 51 -9.17 4.02 18.80
C GLU A 51 -8.35 2.71 18.78
N GLY A 52 -7.12 2.72 18.26
CA GLY A 52 -6.21 1.57 18.20
C GLY A 52 -6.51 0.57 17.08
N ARG A 53 -7.39 0.90 16.13
CA ARG A 53 -7.73 0.03 15.00
C ARG A 53 -6.75 0.22 13.84
N LEU A 54 -6.48 -0.86 13.12
CA LEU A 54 -5.64 -0.83 11.92
C LEU A 54 -6.31 -0.03 10.80
N ARG A 55 -5.66 1.03 10.32
CA ARG A 55 -6.06 1.84 9.18
C ARG A 55 -5.14 1.59 8.00
N TYR A 56 -5.75 1.43 6.82
CA TYR A 56 -5.05 1.30 5.55
C TYR A 56 -5.05 2.64 4.81
N ARG A 57 -3.87 3.06 4.36
CA ARG A 57 -3.65 4.28 3.60
C ARG A 57 -3.02 3.93 2.25
N LEU A 58 -3.57 4.47 1.17
CA LEU A 58 -3.00 4.25 -0.17
C LEU A 58 -2.58 5.57 -0.79
N GLU A 59 -1.29 5.75 -1.00
CA GLU A 59 -0.74 6.91 -1.67
C GLU A 59 -0.37 6.54 -3.10
N VAL A 60 -0.77 7.39 -4.04
CA VAL A 60 -0.43 7.27 -5.45
C VAL A 60 0.13 8.60 -5.95
N PRO A 61 0.99 8.57 -6.98
CA PRO A 61 1.41 9.79 -7.66
C PRO A 61 0.18 10.59 -8.15
N GLU A 62 0.27 11.91 -8.19
CA GLU A 62 -0.87 12.77 -8.56
C GLU A 62 -1.51 12.38 -9.90
N HIS A 63 -0.67 12.11 -10.91
CA HIS A 63 -1.10 11.68 -12.24
C HIS A 63 -1.79 10.30 -12.27
N ALA A 64 -1.58 9.48 -11.23
CA ALA A 64 -2.17 8.16 -11.09
C ALA A 64 -3.54 8.19 -10.37
N SER A 65 -3.96 9.34 -9.85
CA SER A 65 -5.23 9.50 -9.10
C SER A 65 -6.47 9.03 -9.87
N ALA A 66 -6.58 9.35 -11.17
CA ALA A 66 -7.69 8.88 -12.00
C ALA A 66 -7.70 7.36 -12.18
N SER A 67 -6.52 6.75 -12.32
CA SER A 67 -6.38 5.29 -12.42
C SER A 67 -6.73 4.60 -11.11
N LEU A 68 -6.36 5.21 -9.97
CA LEU A 68 -6.78 4.75 -8.65
C LEU A 68 -8.32 4.79 -8.51
N ARG A 69 -8.94 5.92 -8.86
CA ARG A 69 -10.41 6.07 -8.83
C ARG A 69 -11.10 4.99 -9.68
N ALA A 70 -10.62 4.77 -10.89
CA ALA A 70 -11.15 3.74 -11.78
C ALA A 70 -10.93 2.32 -11.23
N ALA A 71 -9.76 2.04 -10.64
CA ALA A 71 -9.45 0.73 -10.06
C ALA A 71 -10.33 0.43 -8.84
N LEU A 72 -10.59 1.43 -7.98
CA LEU A 72 -11.43 1.29 -6.80
C LEU A 72 -12.89 1.00 -7.12
N GLY A 73 -13.36 1.29 -8.34
CA GLY A 73 -14.66 0.82 -8.82
C GLY A 73 -14.79 -0.71 -8.85
N ALA A 74 -13.71 -1.47 -8.67
CA ALA A 74 -13.77 -2.92 -8.47
C ALA A 74 -14.31 -3.34 -7.08
N TYR A 75 -14.36 -2.41 -6.13
CA TYR A 75 -14.83 -2.64 -4.77
C TYR A 75 -16.20 -1.99 -4.54
N SER A 76 -17.17 -2.77 -4.06
CA SER A 76 -18.42 -2.25 -3.52
C SER A 76 -18.22 -1.81 -2.07
N GLY A 77 -18.80 -0.68 -1.67
CA GLY A 77 -18.73 -0.21 -0.27
C GLY A 77 -17.39 0.42 0.14
N VAL A 78 -16.62 0.94 -0.83
CA VAL A 78 -15.43 1.75 -0.56
C VAL A 78 -15.72 3.20 -0.96
N GLU A 79 -15.63 4.11 0.00
CA GLU A 79 -15.74 5.55 -0.24
C GLU A 79 -14.35 6.16 -0.43
N LEU A 80 -14.22 7.05 -1.42
CA LEU A 80 -12.99 7.81 -1.64
C LEU A 80 -13.07 9.17 -1.00
N ARG A 81 -12.12 9.47 -0.12
CA ARG A 81 -11.98 10.79 0.49
C ARG A 81 -10.66 11.44 0.09
N SER A 82 -10.73 12.71 -0.32
CA SER A 82 -9.54 13.54 -0.42
C SER A 82 -9.06 13.89 0.97
N SER A 83 -7.78 13.67 1.22
CA SER A 83 -7.11 14.21 2.38
C SER A 83 -6.45 15.52 2.06
N GLU A 84 -7.06 16.57 2.58
CA GLU A 84 -6.40 17.83 2.87
C GLU A 84 -5.55 17.60 4.13
N GLY A 85 -4.22 17.68 3.98
CA GLY A 85 -3.32 17.96 5.11
C GLY A 85 -2.84 16.83 6.03
N ALA A 86 -3.35 15.60 6.00
CA ALA A 86 -2.91 14.56 6.94
C ALA A 86 -1.64 13.80 6.50
N ALA A 87 -0.54 14.52 6.24
CA ALA A 87 0.76 13.92 6.49
C ALA A 87 0.81 13.69 8.01
N ALA A 88 1.03 12.45 8.45
CA ALA A 88 1.32 12.23 9.85
C ALA A 88 2.61 13.01 10.13
N SER A 89 2.50 14.15 10.82
CA SER A 89 3.68 14.86 11.29
C SER A 89 4.41 13.89 12.22
N GLU A 90 5.65 13.55 11.87
CA GLU A 90 6.51 12.84 12.81
C GLU A 90 6.57 13.69 14.08
N PRO A 91 6.21 13.15 15.26
CA PRO A 91 6.24 13.91 16.49
C PRO A 91 7.66 14.39 16.75
N ASP A 92 7.82 15.71 16.94
CA ASP A 92 9.10 16.33 17.21
C ASP A 92 9.64 15.82 18.56
N GLY A 93 10.87 15.31 18.57
CA GLY A 93 11.52 14.76 19.77
C GLY A 93 11.22 13.28 20.09
N ALA A 94 10.54 12.53 19.22
CA ALA A 94 10.38 11.08 19.41
C ALA A 94 11.65 10.29 19.07
N GLU A 95 11.95 9.24 19.84
CA GLU A 95 12.96 8.25 19.47
C GLU A 95 12.41 7.36 18.34
N VAL A 96 13.04 7.42 17.16
CA VAL A 96 12.57 6.71 15.97
C VAL A 96 13.42 5.46 15.72
N ALA A 97 12.81 4.28 15.92
CA ALA A 97 13.36 3.01 15.45
C ALA A 97 12.82 2.70 14.05
N ARG A 98 13.72 2.56 13.06
CA ARG A 98 13.35 2.17 11.69
C ARG A 98 13.95 0.81 11.34
N ALA A 99 13.10 -0.09 10.87
CA ALA A 99 13.51 -1.34 10.25
C ALA A 99 13.13 -1.33 8.76
N GLU A 100 14.07 -1.71 7.90
CA GLU A 100 13.83 -1.86 6.46
C GLU A 100 13.87 -3.34 6.09
N LEU A 101 12.82 -3.80 5.39
CA LEU A 101 12.75 -5.15 4.84
C LEU A 101 12.98 -5.10 3.34
N VAL A 102 14.02 -5.79 2.89
CA VAL A 102 14.36 -5.91 1.47
C VAL A 102 14.05 -7.31 0.95
N LEU A 103 13.84 -7.45 -0.37
CA LEU A 103 13.61 -8.74 -0.98
C LEU A 103 14.86 -9.63 -0.85
N ALA A 104 14.69 -10.84 -0.32
CA ALA A 104 15.77 -11.83 -0.22
C ALA A 104 16.22 -12.39 -1.57
N ARG A 105 15.44 -12.16 -2.65
CA ARG A 105 15.68 -12.64 -4.01
C ARG A 105 15.44 -11.52 -5.03
N PRO A 106 15.88 -11.66 -6.29
CA PRO A 106 15.57 -10.70 -7.34
C PRO A 106 14.08 -10.39 -7.43
N SER A 107 13.73 -9.12 -7.66
CA SER A 107 12.32 -8.66 -7.72
C SER A 107 11.48 -9.25 -8.87
N SER A 108 12.10 -10.02 -9.77
CA SER A 108 11.43 -10.79 -10.81
C SER A 108 11.04 -12.20 -10.38
N GLU A 109 11.54 -12.69 -9.25
CA GLU A 109 11.12 -13.95 -8.66
C GLU A 109 9.83 -13.77 -7.84
N PRO A 110 8.93 -14.78 -7.81
CA PRO A 110 7.73 -14.70 -7.01
C PRO A 110 8.07 -14.66 -5.52
N LEU A 111 7.29 -13.89 -4.76
CA LEU A 111 7.27 -14.01 -3.31
C LEU A 111 6.79 -15.40 -2.90
N ARG A 112 7.23 -15.85 -1.72
CA ARG A 112 6.71 -17.08 -1.11
C ARG A 112 5.19 -16.96 -0.96
N ALA A 113 4.46 -17.95 -1.43
CA ALA A 113 3.01 -18.07 -1.17
C ALA A 113 2.82 -18.59 0.27
N VAL A 114 2.48 -17.69 1.19
CA VAL A 114 2.27 -18.01 2.61
C VAL A 114 0.81 -18.41 2.91
N GLY A 115 -0.14 -18.05 2.03
CA GLY A 115 -1.58 -18.23 2.25
C GLY A 115 -2.20 -17.05 3.00
N LEU A 116 -3.53 -17.07 3.16
CA LEU A 116 -4.30 -16.09 3.93
C LEU A 116 -4.88 -16.67 5.23
N ASP A 117 -4.69 -17.97 5.45
CA ASP A 117 -5.13 -18.68 6.65
C ASP A 117 -3.91 -19.38 7.28
N PRO A 118 -3.48 -18.98 8.49
CA PRO A 118 -4.04 -17.91 9.31
C PRO A 118 -3.83 -16.53 8.69
N ASP A 119 -4.60 -15.54 9.15
CA ASP A 119 -4.51 -14.15 8.65
C ASP A 119 -3.05 -13.62 8.76
N PRO A 120 -2.40 -13.27 7.64
CA PRO A 120 -1.01 -12.80 7.64
C PRO A 120 -0.84 -11.46 8.34
N LEU A 121 -1.92 -10.71 8.55
CA LEU A 121 -1.88 -9.40 9.19
C LEU A 121 -2.01 -9.47 10.72
N SER A 122 -2.34 -10.63 11.27
CA SER A 122 -2.48 -10.82 12.72
C SER A 122 -1.22 -10.43 13.51
N GLY A 123 -0.02 -10.65 12.95
CA GLY A 123 1.23 -10.21 13.58
C GLY A 123 1.33 -8.69 13.69
N PHE A 124 0.97 -7.97 12.61
CA PHE A 124 0.95 -6.51 12.60
C PHE A 124 -0.14 -5.96 13.51
N ALA A 125 -1.34 -6.55 13.47
CA ALA A 125 -2.44 -6.15 14.35
C ALA A 125 -2.07 -6.28 15.84
N ARG A 126 -1.41 -7.37 16.23
CA ARG A 126 -0.91 -7.54 17.61
C ARG A 126 0.16 -6.53 17.99
N ALA A 127 1.11 -6.25 17.09
CA ALA A 127 2.15 -5.25 17.34
C ALA A 127 1.55 -3.84 17.49
N ILE A 128 0.60 -3.48 16.64
CA ILE A 128 -0.10 -2.19 16.68
C ILE A 128 -0.97 -2.07 17.94
N ASN A 129 -1.66 -3.14 18.34
CA ASN A 129 -2.46 -3.16 19.56
C ASN A 129 -1.62 -3.14 20.85
N ALA A 130 -0.31 -3.34 20.77
CA ALA A 130 0.59 -3.27 21.92
C ALA A 130 1.15 -1.86 22.16
N LEU A 131 0.89 -0.91 21.26
CA LEU A 131 1.30 0.49 21.42
C LEU A 131 0.48 1.17 22.51
N ASP A 132 1.07 2.15 23.19
CA ASP A 132 0.37 3.11 24.05
C ASP A 132 0.26 4.50 23.36
N PRO A 133 -0.82 4.76 22.60
CA PRO A 133 -1.02 6.05 21.96
C PRO A 133 -1.11 7.22 22.96
N ALA A 134 -1.58 6.97 24.19
CA ALA A 134 -1.66 8.00 25.22
C ALA A 134 -0.27 8.34 25.79
N GLY A 135 0.64 7.36 25.81
CA GLY A 135 2.07 7.52 26.06
C GLY A 135 2.87 8.09 24.89
N GLY A 136 2.25 8.28 23.73
CA GLY A 136 2.87 8.83 22.52
C GLY A 136 3.45 7.80 21.55
N ASP A 137 3.20 6.50 21.77
CA ASP A 137 3.67 5.46 20.86
C ASP A 137 2.96 5.56 19.50
N LEU A 138 3.76 5.50 18.44
CA LEU A 138 3.27 5.44 17.07
C LEU A 138 4.03 4.37 16.30
N ALA A 139 3.32 3.63 15.45
CA ALA A 139 3.94 2.73 14.47
C ALA A 139 3.34 2.96 13.09
N TYR A 140 4.21 2.96 12.09
CA TYR A 140 3.86 3.08 10.69
C TYR A 140 4.53 1.97 9.91
N VAL A 141 3.75 1.17 9.19
CA VAL A 141 4.27 0.20 8.22
C VAL A 141 4.06 0.77 6.83
N CYS A 142 5.13 0.88 6.05
CA CYS A 142 5.09 1.35 4.69
C CYS A 142 5.50 0.24 3.72
N VAL A 143 4.65 -0.05 2.74
CA VAL A 143 4.95 -0.96 1.65
C VAL A 143 4.92 -0.19 0.34
N ASP A 144 6.10 0.00 -0.26
CA ASP A 144 6.26 0.67 -1.54
C ASP A 144 6.19 -0.34 -2.70
N LEU A 145 5.18 -0.17 -3.56
CA LEU A 145 4.92 -1.04 -4.69
C LEU A 145 5.18 -0.29 -5.99
N LEU A 146 6.08 -0.82 -6.82
CA LEU A 146 6.27 -0.35 -8.19
C LEU A 146 5.48 -1.24 -9.16
N PRO A 147 4.33 -0.79 -9.71
CA PRO A 147 3.56 -1.61 -10.63
C PRO A 147 4.40 -1.93 -11.87
N VAL A 148 4.42 -3.19 -12.34
CA VAL A 148 5.15 -3.59 -13.57
C VAL A 148 4.20 -4.14 -14.62
N SER A 149 4.32 -3.68 -15.86
CA SER A 149 3.53 -4.23 -16.98
C SER A 149 3.95 -5.68 -17.26
N ALA A 150 3.03 -6.46 -17.85
CA ALA A 150 3.31 -7.83 -18.27
C ALA A 150 4.55 -7.93 -19.18
N GLY A 151 4.74 -6.96 -20.08
CA GLY A 151 5.92 -6.86 -20.94
C GLY A 151 7.22 -6.59 -20.17
N LYS A 152 7.22 -5.65 -19.21
CA LYS A 152 8.40 -5.39 -18.35
C LYS A 152 8.73 -6.61 -17.49
N ARG A 153 7.71 -7.27 -16.92
CA ARG A 153 7.87 -8.52 -16.18
C ARG A 153 8.52 -9.62 -17.02
N ARG A 154 8.06 -9.82 -18.27
CA ARG A 154 8.65 -10.79 -19.20
C ARG A 154 10.12 -10.46 -19.50
N ARG A 155 10.46 -9.18 -19.69
CA ARG A 155 11.85 -8.74 -19.93
C ARG A 155 12.74 -8.95 -18.70
N LEU A 156 12.24 -8.63 -17.50
CA LEU A 156 12.98 -8.82 -16.25
C LEU A 156 13.30 -10.31 -16.03
N ARG A 157 12.33 -11.20 -16.25
CA ARG A 157 12.52 -12.66 -16.16
C ARG A 157 13.52 -13.26 -17.17
N ARG A 158 13.80 -12.57 -18.27
CA ARG A 158 14.77 -13.01 -19.30
C ARG A 158 16.21 -12.59 -19.00
N ARG A 159 16.42 -11.78 -17.97
CA ARG A 159 17.75 -11.27 -17.55
C ARG A 159 18.31 -12.01 -16.33
N LEU A 160 17.51 -12.92 -15.77
CA LEU A 160 17.94 -13.96 -14.83
C LEU A 160 18.27 -15.21 -15.64
#